data_AF-A0A7C5G183-F1
#
_entry.id   AF-A0A7C5G183-F1
#
_cell.length_a   1.000
_cell.length_b   1.000
_cell.length_c   1.000
_cell.angle_alpha   90.00
_cell.angle_beta   90.00
_cell.angle_gamma   90.00
#
_symmetry.space_group_name_H-M   'P 1'
#
loop_
_entity.id
_entity.type
_entity.pdbx_description
1 polymer ?
#
loop_
_entity_poly.entity_id
_entity_poly.type
_entity_poly.pdbx_seq_one_letter_code
_entity_poly.pdbx_strand_id
1 'polypeptide(L)'
;MREKLVQHIAEWLEKEPLAPLVVDIGLAGREVFFAHSGEIILALSLSLPHLEDPLRQEVVSFLDVQWEEHFPLGSQRWYSPGQGKRRERHPLPPGLIEGLQPSTGPHPFANMYAVWSYAFYADRWDPVAKAWPEIRQCWEDFRRLHLPLKSRGDALWANAYLAGMIGLLRIAKTLDLEGEVAAVIEDAEQLARWCLERFRRDVARLALPIFENVGHFDRWRAEDMGGFFIPLPPHHKAKPDKFHALTPEVGVFLARQAPESVNAYLEFVERTLPGWYLVGEERQFHFGENFVDYPDFSLSIFQAQAFLGGRSVCELARWVDIPWCVGDAYFVQKLAICLHVAVCRKETTRHEDPRSK
;
A
#
# COMPACT_ATOMS: atom_id res chain seq x y z
N MET A 1 1.76 0.38 -20.97
CA MET A 1 1.71 -0.02 -19.54
C MET A 1 2.27 -1.42 -19.33
N ARG A 2 1.78 -2.46 -20.02
CA ARG A 2 2.33 -3.82 -19.90
C ARG A 2 3.83 -3.91 -20.22
N GLU A 3 4.27 -3.33 -21.34
CA GLU A 3 5.70 -3.28 -21.70
C GLU A 3 6.54 -2.61 -20.61
N LYS A 4 6.07 -1.47 -20.06
CA LYS A 4 6.74 -0.80 -18.93
C LYS A 4 6.85 -1.72 -17.71
N LEU A 5 5.78 -2.44 -17.37
CA LEU A 5 5.77 -3.37 -16.23
C LEU A 5 6.81 -4.49 -16.43
N VAL A 6 6.77 -5.13 -17.59
CA VAL A 6 7.69 -6.23 -17.96
C VAL A 6 9.13 -5.75 -17.88
N GLN A 7 9.44 -4.60 -18.48
CA GLN A 7 10.79 -4.03 -18.47
C GLN A 7 11.28 -3.79 -17.03
N HIS A 8 10.47 -3.14 -16.18
CA HIS A 8 10.92 -2.78 -14.83
C HIS A 8 11.05 -3.99 -13.91
N ILE A 9 10.23 -5.03 -14.10
CA ILE A 9 10.36 -6.29 -13.36
C ILE A 9 11.60 -7.06 -13.82
N ALA A 10 11.87 -7.14 -15.12
CA ALA A 10 13.09 -7.78 -15.61
C ALA A 10 14.36 -7.07 -15.08
N GLU A 11 14.40 -5.74 -15.17
CA GLU A 11 15.50 -4.93 -14.61
C GLU A 11 15.63 -5.06 -13.08
N TRP A 12 14.50 -5.26 -12.38
CA TRP A 12 14.50 -5.53 -10.95
C TRP A 12 15.22 -6.86 -10.68
N LEU A 13 14.74 -7.97 -11.25
CA LEU A 13 15.27 -9.30 -10.99
C LEU A 13 16.75 -9.44 -11.34
N GLU A 14 17.20 -8.82 -12.44
CA GLU A 14 18.62 -8.79 -12.85
C GLU A 14 19.52 -8.16 -11.77
N LYS A 15 19.00 -7.18 -11.03
CA LYS A 15 19.78 -6.38 -10.09
C LYS A 15 19.77 -6.88 -8.66
N GLU A 16 18.98 -7.89 -8.33
CA GLU A 16 19.00 -8.53 -7.02
C GLU A 16 20.41 -9.09 -6.65
N PRO A 17 20.75 -9.22 -5.34
CA PRO A 17 19.98 -8.75 -4.18
C PRO A 17 20.00 -7.22 -4.05
N LEU A 18 18.85 -6.58 -3.81
CA LEU A 18 18.70 -5.14 -3.63
C LEU A 18 18.51 -4.75 -2.15
N ALA A 19 19.25 -3.75 -1.70
CA ALA A 19 19.06 -3.14 -0.39
C ALA A 19 17.73 -2.35 -0.32
N PRO A 20 17.12 -2.17 0.86
CA PRO A 20 16.03 -1.22 1.04
C PRO A 20 16.37 0.20 0.58
N LEU A 21 15.37 0.90 0.04
CA LEU A 21 15.51 2.30 -0.38
C LEU A 21 15.53 3.21 0.85
N VAL A 22 16.49 4.11 0.93
CA VAL A 22 16.57 5.14 1.97
C VAL A 22 16.25 6.48 1.34
N VAL A 23 15.21 7.14 1.85
CA VAL A 23 14.81 8.48 1.43
C VAL A 23 15.00 9.43 2.60
N ASP A 24 15.92 10.37 2.45
CA ASP A 24 16.08 11.53 3.33
C ASP A 24 15.33 12.69 2.70
N ILE A 25 14.38 13.30 3.43
CA ILE A 25 13.60 14.42 2.90
C ILE A 25 13.94 15.74 3.56
N GLY A 26 14.92 15.80 4.48
CA GLY A 26 15.26 16.99 5.24
C GLY A 26 14.93 16.84 6.72
N LEU A 27 14.26 17.85 7.31
CA LEU A 27 14.03 17.94 8.76
C LEU A 27 13.24 16.77 9.36
N ALA A 28 12.33 16.16 8.60
CA ALA A 28 11.60 14.95 9.03
C ALA A 28 12.46 13.70 9.09
N GLY A 29 13.70 13.77 8.59
CA GLY A 29 14.67 12.71 8.60
C GLY A 29 14.42 11.67 7.51
N ARG A 30 14.82 10.45 7.82
CA ARG A 30 14.92 9.34 6.87
C ARG A 30 13.81 8.35 7.07
N GLU A 31 13.32 7.81 5.97
CA GLU A 31 12.52 6.58 5.97
C GLU A 31 13.15 5.52 5.09
N VAL A 32 12.92 4.26 5.48
CA VAL A 32 13.41 3.09 4.77
C VAL A 32 12.20 2.40 4.12
N PHE A 33 12.20 2.33 2.81
CA PHE A 33 11.16 1.70 1.99
C PHE A 33 11.65 0.36 1.46
N PHE A 34 10.70 -0.54 1.17
CA PHE A 34 11.00 -1.88 0.66
C PHE A 34 11.89 -2.68 1.63
N ALA A 35 11.82 -2.34 2.93
CA ALA A 35 12.52 -3.06 3.99
C ALA A 35 11.73 -4.26 4.47
N HIS A 36 10.43 -4.34 4.17
CA HIS A 36 9.56 -5.42 4.58
C HIS A 36 9.21 -6.32 3.39
N SER A 37 9.40 -7.63 3.52
CA SER A 37 9.15 -8.59 2.43
C SER A 37 7.71 -8.61 1.93
N GLY A 38 6.74 -8.33 2.81
CA GLY A 38 5.34 -8.17 2.43
C GLY A 38 5.09 -7.13 1.34
N GLU A 39 5.84 -6.03 1.30
CA GLU A 39 5.73 -5.01 0.23
C GLU A 39 6.20 -5.57 -1.11
N ILE A 40 7.31 -6.31 -1.11
CA ILE A 40 7.90 -6.94 -2.29
C ILE A 40 6.99 -8.04 -2.82
N ILE A 41 6.56 -8.94 -1.93
CA ILE A 41 5.68 -10.05 -2.24
C ILE A 41 4.36 -9.52 -2.84
N LEU A 42 3.77 -8.49 -2.23
CA LEU A 42 2.53 -7.90 -2.73
C LEU A 42 2.72 -7.30 -4.13
N ALA A 43 3.75 -6.48 -4.33
CA ALA A 43 4.00 -5.80 -5.61
C ALA A 43 4.18 -6.79 -6.77
N LEU A 44 4.99 -7.83 -6.56
CA LEU A 44 5.27 -8.83 -7.58
C LEU A 44 4.09 -9.78 -7.79
N SER A 45 3.40 -10.21 -6.71
CA SER A 45 2.21 -11.07 -6.83
C SER A 45 1.09 -10.40 -7.63
N LEU A 46 0.81 -9.11 -7.37
CA LEU A 46 -0.18 -8.33 -8.12
C LEU A 46 0.19 -8.16 -9.60
N SER A 47 1.47 -8.31 -9.95
CA SER A 47 1.96 -8.16 -11.32
C SER A 47 1.82 -9.46 -12.13
N LEU A 48 1.82 -10.63 -11.49
CA LEU A 48 1.81 -11.95 -12.14
C LEU A 48 0.71 -12.14 -13.21
N PRO A 49 -0.55 -11.68 -13.02
CA PRO A 49 -1.59 -11.80 -14.06
C PRO A 49 -1.28 -11.04 -15.36
N HIS A 50 -0.25 -10.19 -15.35
CA HIS A 50 0.11 -9.33 -16.46
C HIS A 50 1.44 -9.71 -17.11
N LEU A 51 2.09 -10.77 -16.62
CA LEU A 51 3.34 -11.29 -17.15
C LEU A 51 3.07 -12.56 -17.97
N GLU A 52 3.89 -12.73 -18.99
CA GLU A 52 3.94 -13.94 -19.80
C GLU A 52 5.25 -14.69 -19.49
N ASP A 53 5.30 -15.96 -19.88
CA ASP A 53 6.51 -16.76 -19.76
C ASP A 53 7.58 -16.24 -20.75
N PRO A 54 8.88 -16.29 -20.40
CA PRO A 54 9.47 -16.91 -19.20
C PRO A 54 9.47 -16.03 -17.94
N LEU A 55 9.30 -14.71 -18.07
CA LEU A 55 9.45 -13.77 -16.95
C LEU A 55 8.50 -14.06 -15.79
N ARG A 56 7.27 -14.52 -16.07
CA ARG A 56 6.33 -14.92 -15.01
C ARG A 56 6.92 -16.03 -14.12
N GLN A 57 7.59 -17.03 -14.69
CA GLN A 57 8.20 -18.13 -13.93
C GLN A 57 9.41 -17.65 -13.10
N GLU A 58 10.17 -16.70 -13.62
CA GLU A 58 11.27 -16.07 -12.87
C GLU A 58 10.76 -15.30 -11.65
N VAL A 59 9.68 -14.52 -11.81
CA VAL A 59 9.03 -13.82 -10.69
C VAL A 59 8.50 -14.80 -9.64
N VAL A 60 7.85 -15.88 -10.08
CA VAL A 60 7.36 -16.91 -9.15
C VAL A 60 8.52 -17.56 -8.39
N SER A 61 9.61 -17.94 -9.08
CA SER A 61 10.81 -18.49 -8.43
C SER A 61 11.41 -17.51 -7.42
N PHE A 62 11.46 -16.22 -7.75
CA PHE A 62 11.91 -15.19 -6.83
C PHE A 62 10.99 -15.07 -5.60
N LEU A 63 9.67 -15.09 -5.79
CA LEU A 63 8.70 -15.06 -4.70
C LEU A 63 8.81 -16.28 -3.78
N ASP A 64 9.10 -17.46 -4.31
CA ASP A 64 9.33 -18.67 -3.53
C ASP A 64 10.54 -18.49 -2.59
N VAL A 65 11.64 -17.91 -3.09
CA VAL A 65 12.81 -17.54 -2.26
C VAL A 65 12.44 -16.52 -1.19
N GLN A 66 11.67 -15.48 -1.53
CA GLN A 66 11.22 -14.48 -0.55
C GLN A 66 10.32 -15.09 0.53
N TRP A 67 9.48 -16.06 0.17
CA TRP A 67 8.64 -16.78 1.11
C TRP A 67 9.47 -17.60 2.11
N GLU A 68 10.48 -18.32 1.61
CA GLU A 68 11.34 -19.19 2.43
C GLU A 68 12.30 -18.40 3.33
N GLU A 69 13.01 -17.42 2.78
CA GLU A 69 14.05 -16.69 3.50
C GLU A 69 13.49 -15.50 4.31
N HIS A 70 12.39 -14.91 3.85
CA HIS A 70 11.83 -13.68 4.38
C HIS A 70 10.32 -13.76 4.61
N PHE A 71 9.83 -14.88 5.16
CA PHE A 71 8.39 -15.09 5.42
C PHE A 71 7.71 -13.84 6.03
N PRO A 72 6.69 -13.24 5.38
CA PRO A 72 6.21 -11.89 5.70
C PRO A 72 5.55 -11.75 7.08
N LEU A 73 5.18 -12.86 7.72
CA LEU A 73 4.66 -12.85 9.09
C LEU A 73 5.74 -13.22 10.13
N GLY A 74 6.87 -13.77 9.69
CA GLY A 74 7.96 -14.27 10.52
C GLY A 74 8.96 -13.19 10.95
N SER A 75 9.91 -13.54 11.82
CA SER A 75 10.92 -12.58 12.32
C SER A 75 11.92 -12.11 11.27
N GLN A 76 12.15 -12.90 10.21
CA GLN A 76 13.08 -12.61 9.11
C GLN A 76 12.50 -11.74 7.99
N ARG A 77 11.29 -11.19 8.18
CA ARG A 77 10.58 -10.36 7.18
C ARG A 77 11.28 -9.03 6.82
N TRP A 78 12.33 -8.65 7.55
CA TRP A 78 13.02 -7.39 7.36
C TRP A 78 14.33 -7.58 6.59
N TYR A 79 14.52 -6.83 5.51
CA TYR A 79 15.80 -6.71 4.83
C TYR A 79 16.68 -5.67 5.54
N SER A 80 17.97 -5.96 5.65
CA SER A 80 18.92 -5.02 6.25
C SER A 80 19.23 -3.87 5.28
N PRO A 81 19.13 -2.59 5.71
CA PRO A 81 19.56 -1.44 4.91
C PRO A 81 21.03 -1.49 4.49
N GLY A 82 21.88 -2.26 5.18
CA GLY A 82 23.30 -2.39 4.87
C GLY A 82 23.66 -3.54 3.91
N GLN A 83 22.68 -4.32 3.43
CA GLN A 83 22.92 -5.52 2.60
C GLN A 83 22.27 -5.38 1.22
N GLY A 84 22.96 -5.86 0.18
CA GLY A 84 22.49 -5.79 -1.20
C GLY A 84 22.97 -4.54 -1.97
N LYS A 85 22.66 -4.49 -3.27
CA LYS A 85 22.96 -3.35 -4.14
C LYS A 85 22.00 -2.19 -3.84
N ARG A 86 22.50 -0.96 -3.84
CA ARG A 86 21.69 0.24 -3.57
C ARG A 86 20.62 0.44 -4.65
N ARG A 87 19.42 0.86 -4.23
CA ARG A 87 18.31 1.21 -5.13
C ARG A 87 18.38 2.66 -5.60
N GLU A 88 19.00 3.52 -4.81
CA GLU A 88 19.15 4.95 -5.07
C GLU A 88 19.90 5.20 -6.38
N ARG A 89 19.50 6.26 -7.09
CA ARG A 89 20.19 6.71 -8.31
C ARG A 89 21.42 7.57 -8.04
N HIS A 90 21.65 7.89 -6.76
CA HIS A 90 22.78 8.65 -6.28
C HIS A 90 23.51 7.87 -5.19
N PRO A 91 24.83 8.04 -5.03
CA PRO A 91 25.55 7.43 -3.92
C PRO A 91 25.00 7.94 -2.58
N LEU A 92 24.94 7.05 -1.60
CA LEU A 92 24.68 7.37 -0.20
C LEU A 92 25.98 7.27 0.60
N PRO A 93 26.35 8.29 1.39
CA PRO A 93 27.49 8.19 2.31
C PRO A 93 27.29 7.04 3.30
N PRO A 94 28.33 6.24 3.64
CA PRO A 94 28.20 5.10 4.56
C PRO A 94 27.60 5.47 5.92
N GLY A 95 27.96 6.65 6.46
CA GLY A 95 27.41 7.15 7.73
C GLY A 95 25.91 7.45 7.72
N LEU A 96 25.23 7.47 6.55
CA LEU A 96 23.77 7.56 6.46
C LEU A 96 23.08 6.19 6.52
N ILE A 97 23.83 5.11 6.30
CA ILE A 97 23.34 3.72 6.27
C ILE A 97 23.66 3.02 7.60
N GLU A 98 24.82 3.31 8.18
CA GLU A 98 25.26 2.72 9.44
C GLU A 98 24.25 2.96 10.57
N GLY A 99 23.84 1.88 11.23
CA GLY A 99 22.88 1.93 12.34
C GLY A 99 21.44 2.22 11.94
N LEU A 100 21.14 2.42 10.65
CA LEU A 100 19.78 2.65 10.18
C LEU A 100 18.94 1.39 10.39
N GLN A 101 17.86 1.54 11.13
CA GLN A 101 16.85 0.50 11.31
C GLN A 101 15.59 0.91 10.56
N PRO A 102 14.90 -0.03 9.89
CA PRO A 102 13.55 0.22 9.40
C PRO A 102 12.66 0.75 10.53
N SER A 103 11.74 1.66 10.24
CA SER A 103 10.75 2.08 11.22
C SER A 103 9.99 0.87 11.74
N THR A 104 9.58 0.87 13.01
CA THR A 104 8.63 -0.10 13.54
C THR A 104 7.33 -0.02 12.73
N GLY A 105 7.18 -0.92 11.76
CA GLY A 105 6.02 -1.00 10.89
C GLY A 105 4.77 -1.49 11.64
N PRO A 106 3.68 -1.81 10.92
CA PRO A 106 2.49 -2.36 11.55
C PRO A 106 2.77 -3.73 12.18
N HIS A 107 1.83 -4.17 13.03
CA HIS A 107 1.71 -5.59 13.36
C HIS A 107 1.79 -6.46 12.07
N PRO A 108 2.51 -7.62 12.07
CA PRO A 108 2.76 -8.41 10.86
C PRO A 108 1.50 -8.82 10.10
N PHE A 109 0.37 -8.96 10.81
CA PHE A 109 -0.95 -9.24 10.25
C PHE A 109 -1.38 -8.30 9.10
N ALA A 110 -0.88 -7.06 9.06
CA ALA A 110 -1.09 -6.15 7.93
C ALA A 110 -0.64 -6.73 6.58
N ASN A 111 0.28 -7.70 6.59
CA ASN A 111 0.81 -8.36 5.39
C ASN A 111 0.05 -9.63 5.00
N MET A 112 -1.04 -9.98 5.70
CA MET A 112 -1.81 -11.18 5.40
C MET A 112 -2.45 -11.14 3.99
N TYR A 113 -2.73 -9.95 3.47
CA TYR A 113 -3.18 -9.78 2.08
C TYR A 113 -2.07 -10.13 1.07
N ALA A 114 -0.79 -9.87 1.40
CA ALA A 114 0.35 -10.27 0.58
C ALA A 114 0.51 -11.80 0.57
N VAL A 115 0.31 -12.45 1.73
CA VAL A 115 0.30 -13.93 1.84
C VAL A 115 -0.77 -14.53 0.93
N TRP A 116 -2.00 -14.01 1.01
CA TRP A 116 -3.08 -14.47 0.12
C TRP A 116 -2.76 -14.19 -1.36
N SER A 117 -2.22 -13.01 -1.68
CA SER A 117 -1.88 -12.63 -3.06
C SER A 117 -0.83 -13.56 -3.66
N TYR A 118 0.19 -13.92 -2.89
CA TYR A 118 1.20 -14.91 -3.28
C TYR A 118 0.56 -16.27 -3.57
N ALA A 119 -0.23 -16.80 -2.62
CA ALA A 119 -0.92 -18.07 -2.79
C ALA A 119 -1.77 -18.10 -4.06
N PHE A 120 -2.55 -17.05 -4.28
CA PHE A 120 -3.54 -16.97 -5.35
C PHE A 120 -2.91 -16.72 -6.72
N TYR A 121 -2.03 -15.72 -6.85
CA TYR A 121 -1.50 -15.32 -8.17
C TYR A 121 -0.29 -16.16 -8.62
N ALA A 122 0.48 -16.70 -7.67
CA ALA A 122 1.63 -17.57 -7.96
C ALA A 122 1.27 -19.07 -7.96
N ASP A 123 0.02 -19.42 -7.63
CA ASP A 123 -0.41 -20.81 -7.43
C ASP A 123 0.47 -21.52 -6.39
N ARG A 124 0.49 -20.96 -5.18
CA ARG A 124 1.36 -21.37 -4.06
C ARG A 124 0.55 -21.69 -2.80
N TRP A 125 -0.55 -22.40 -2.98
CA TRP A 125 -1.40 -22.87 -1.88
C TRP A 125 -0.69 -23.87 -0.97
N ASP A 126 0.16 -24.75 -1.51
CA ASP A 126 0.88 -25.76 -0.72
C ASP A 126 1.81 -25.14 0.35
N PRO A 127 2.72 -24.18 0.03
CA PRO A 127 3.50 -23.48 1.05
C PRO A 127 2.64 -22.75 2.08
N VAL A 128 1.53 -22.13 1.66
CA VAL A 128 0.63 -21.38 2.55
C VAL A 128 -0.12 -22.32 3.50
N ALA A 129 -0.57 -23.49 3.02
CA ALA A 129 -1.19 -24.52 3.84
C ALA A 129 -0.22 -25.05 4.90
N LYS A 130 1.05 -25.25 4.54
CA LYS A 130 2.10 -25.68 5.49
C LYS A 130 2.35 -24.64 6.58
N ALA A 131 2.30 -23.36 6.23
CA ALA A 131 2.49 -22.23 7.16
C ALA A 131 1.21 -21.83 7.93
N TRP A 132 0.14 -22.64 7.85
CA TRP A 132 -1.12 -22.34 8.53
C TRP A 132 -0.98 -22.12 10.04
N PRO A 133 -0.20 -22.92 10.80
CA PRO A 133 -0.02 -22.68 12.24
C PRO A 133 0.52 -21.27 12.55
N GLU A 134 1.50 -20.79 11.78
CA GLU A 134 2.08 -19.46 11.93
C GLU A 134 1.11 -18.35 11.50
N ILE A 135 0.34 -18.59 10.42
CA ILE A 135 -0.73 -17.69 9.95
C ILE A 135 -1.80 -17.51 11.03
N ARG A 136 -2.26 -18.62 11.62
CA ARG A 136 -3.24 -18.63 12.70
C ARG A 136 -2.71 -17.90 13.92
N GLN A 137 -1.48 -18.21 14.36
CA GLN A 137 -0.86 -17.55 15.51
C GLN A 137 -0.74 -16.04 15.30
N CYS A 138 -0.33 -15.59 14.10
CA CYS A 138 -0.25 -14.17 13.77
C CYS A 138 -1.61 -13.47 13.89
N TRP A 139 -2.68 -14.12 13.45
CA TRP A 139 -4.04 -13.60 13.62
C TRP A 139 -4.46 -13.56 15.09
N GLU A 140 -4.25 -14.64 15.86
CA GLU A 140 -4.59 -14.69 17.30
C GLU A 140 -3.85 -13.60 18.10
N ASP A 141 -2.57 -13.35 17.81
CA ASP A 141 -1.82 -12.26 18.41
C ASP A 141 -2.37 -10.88 18.02
N PHE A 142 -2.73 -10.69 16.76
CA PHE A 142 -3.38 -9.45 16.31
C PHE A 142 -4.69 -9.21 17.05
N ARG A 143 -5.55 -10.23 17.16
CA ARG A 143 -6.83 -10.13 17.88
C ARG A 143 -6.61 -9.67 19.32
N ARG A 144 -5.68 -10.31 20.02
CA ARG A 144 -5.38 -10.03 21.43
C ARG A 144 -4.81 -8.64 21.65
N LEU A 145 -3.94 -8.16 20.76
CA LEU A 145 -3.20 -6.92 20.93
C LEU A 145 -3.92 -5.69 20.38
N HIS A 146 -4.65 -5.84 19.27
CA HIS A 146 -5.15 -4.71 18.50
C HIS A 146 -6.67 -4.66 18.33
N LEU A 147 -7.43 -5.74 18.60
CA LEU A 147 -8.89 -5.70 18.48
C LEU A 147 -9.58 -5.43 19.84
N PRO A 148 -10.59 -4.53 19.90
CA PRO A 148 -10.92 -3.54 18.86
C PRO A 148 -9.81 -2.49 18.74
N LEU A 149 -9.66 -1.88 17.54
CA LEU A 149 -8.66 -0.83 17.32
C LEU A 149 -8.95 0.38 18.23
N LYS A 150 -7.94 0.81 18.99
CA LYS A 150 -8.08 1.89 19.99
C LYS A 150 -7.12 3.07 19.78
N SER A 151 -5.96 2.84 19.18
CA SER A 151 -4.91 3.88 19.08
C SER A 151 -4.90 4.59 17.74
N ARG A 152 -4.41 5.85 17.73
CA ARG A 152 -4.17 6.61 16.50
C ARG A 152 -3.08 5.97 15.62
N GLY A 153 -2.14 5.23 16.21
CA GLY A 153 -1.11 4.50 15.47
C GLY A 153 -1.69 3.33 14.67
N ASP A 154 -2.60 2.56 15.29
CA ASP A 154 -3.31 1.48 14.60
C ASP A 154 -4.22 2.01 13.48
N ALA A 155 -4.74 3.24 13.64
CA ALA A 155 -5.61 3.89 12.66
C ALA A 155 -4.96 4.01 11.28
N LEU A 156 -3.66 4.35 11.24
CA LEU A 156 -2.91 4.48 9.99
C LEU A 156 -2.93 3.18 9.17
N TRP A 157 -2.87 2.04 9.86
CA TRP A 157 -2.77 0.71 9.26
C TRP A 157 -4.12 -0.01 9.17
N ALA A 158 -5.22 0.66 9.51
CA ALA A 158 -6.54 0.04 9.57
C ALA A 158 -6.99 -0.55 8.21
N ASN A 159 -6.67 0.12 7.10
CA ASN A 159 -6.94 -0.41 5.76
C ASN A 159 -6.14 -1.70 5.49
N ALA A 160 -4.86 -1.73 5.87
CA ALA A 160 -4.01 -2.91 5.73
C ALA A 160 -4.51 -4.07 6.59
N TYR A 161 -4.96 -3.81 7.82
CA TYR A 161 -5.56 -4.83 8.68
C TYR A 161 -6.87 -5.37 8.13
N LEU A 162 -7.72 -4.51 7.56
CA LEU A 162 -8.97 -4.96 6.94
C LEU A 162 -8.69 -5.79 5.68
N ALA A 163 -7.73 -5.37 4.86
CA ALA A 163 -7.23 -6.18 3.76
C ALA A 163 -6.65 -7.52 4.26
N GLY A 164 -5.95 -7.50 5.39
CA GLY A 164 -5.42 -8.69 6.04
C GLY A 164 -6.51 -9.68 6.46
N MET A 165 -7.62 -9.19 7.03
CA MET A 165 -8.81 -10.01 7.34
C MET A 165 -9.43 -10.62 6.08
N ILE A 166 -9.52 -9.86 4.99
CA ILE A 166 -10.00 -10.37 3.69
C ILE A 166 -9.06 -11.48 3.18
N GLY A 167 -7.75 -11.26 3.26
CA GLY A 167 -6.73 -12.25 2.89
C GLY A 167 -6.86 -13.53 3.72
N LEU A 168 -6.96 -13.41 5.05
CA LEU A 168 -7.15 -14.55 5.96
C LEU A 168 -8.44 -15.30 5.66
N LEU A 169 -9.55 -14.60 5.44
CA LEU A 169 -10.83 -15.22 5.13
C LEU A 169 -10.77 -16.03 3.83
N ARG A 170 -10.07 -15.51 2.81
CA ARG A 170 -9.86 -16.23 1.55
C ARG A 170 -8.98 -17.46 1.76
N ILE A 171 -7.90 -17.35 2.53
CA ILE A 171 -7.04 -18.49 2.86
C ILE A 171 -7.85 -19.56 3.62
N ALA A 172 -8.56 -19.19 4.67
CA ALA A 172 -9.36 -20.12 5.47
C ALA A 172 -10.42 -20.84 4.64
N LYS A 173 -11.07 -20.14 3.71
CA LYS A 173 -12.04 -20.76 2.78
C LYS A 173 -11.38 -21.70 1.78
N THR A 174 -10.24 -21.33 1.20
CA THR A 174 -9.55 -22.20 0.23
C THR A 174 -8.98 -23.46 0.87
N LEU A 175 -8.59 -23.38 2.14
CA LEU A 175 -8.04 -24.52 2.90
C LEU A 175 -9.11 -25.31 3.67
N ASP A 176 -10.40 -25.06 3.43
CA ASP A 176 -11.54 -25.73 4.08
C ASP A 176 -11.50 -25.68 5.63
N LEU A 177 -11.05 -24.55 6.18
CA LEU A 177 -10.91 -24.33 7.63
C LEU A 177 -12.20 -23.76 8.23
N GLU A 178 -13.31 -24.51 8.10
CA GLU A 178 -14.67 -24.04 8.44
C GLU A 178 -14.79 -23.48 9.88
N GLY A 179 -14.09 -24.09 10.84
CA GLY A 179 -14.09 -23.65 12.25
C GLY A 179 -13.53 -22.25 12.46
N GLU A 180 -12.69 -21.76 11.55
CA GLU A 180 -12.05 -20.45 11.66
C GLU A 180 -12.85 -19.37 10.90
N VAL A 181 -13.53 -19.75 9.82
CA VAL A 181 -14.24 -18.82 8.93
C VAL A 181 -15.22 -17.93 9.69
N ALA A 182 -16.00 -18.49 10.62
CA ALA A 182 -16.97 -17.73 11.39
C ALA A 182 -16.30 -16.65 12.28
N ALA A 183 -15.22 -17.02 12.97
CA ALA A 183 -14.48 -16.10 13.84
C ALA A 183 -13.75 -15.01 13.04
N VAL A 184 -13.18 -15.36 11.88
CA VAL A 184 -12.56 -14.37 10.99
C VAL A 184 -13.60 -13.37 10.46
N ILE A 185 -14.81 -13.83 10.11
CA ILE A 185 -15.90 -12.95 9.67
C ILE A 185 -16.28 -11.96 10.78
N GLU A 186 -16.46 -12.43 12.01
CA GLU A 186 -16.82 -11.57 13.15
C GLU A 186 -15.78 -10.45 13.36
N ASP A 187 -14.50 -10.80 13.40
CA ASP A 187 -13.41 -9.84 13.55
C ASP A 187 -13.35 -8.88 12.34
N ALA A 188 -13.52 -9.39 11.12
CA ALA A 188 -13.51 -8.61 9.89
C ALA A 188 -14.64 -7.58 9.86
N GLU A 189 -15.84 -7.95 10.29
CA GLU A 189 -16.99 -7.05 10.39
C GLU A 189 -16.78 -5.96 11.44
N GLN A 190 -16.21 -6.31 12.60
CA GLN A 190 -15.87 -5.33 13.62
C GLN A 190 -14.88 -4.30 13.08
N LEU A 191 -13.82 -4.76 12.42
CA LEU A 191 -12.81 -3.90 11.81
C LEU A 191 -13.38 -3.07 10.65
N ALA A 192 -14.25 -3.65 9.82
CA ALA A 192 -14.92 -2.95 8.73
C ALA A 192 -15.81 -1.81 9.22
N ARG A 193 -16.58 -2.04 10.29
CA ARG A 193 -17.38 -0.97 10.95
C ARG A 193 -16.48 0.15 11.44
N TRP A 194 -15.40 -0.19 12.12
CA TRP A 194 -14.43 0.79 12.62
C TRP A 194 -13.80 1.61 11.47
N CYS A 195 -13.35 0.94 10.41
CA CYS A 195 -12.79 1.59 9.22
C CYS A 195 -13.80 2.56 8.58
N LEU A 196 -15.06 2.15 8.46
CA LEU A 196 -16.12 2.98 7.90
C LEU A 196 -16.42 4.21 8.77
N GLU A 197 -16.49 4.03 10.09
CA GLU A 197 -16.68 5.13 11.04
C GLU A 197 -15.52 6.11 11.02
N ARG A 198 -14.27 5.62 10.99
CA ARG A 198 -13.08 6.46 10.80
C ARG A 198 -13.17 7.22 9.48
N PHE A 199 -13.56 6.55 8.39
CA PHE A 199 -13.60 7.14 7.06
C PHE A 199 -14.70 8.20 6.92
N ARG A 200 -15.81 8.09 7.65
CA ARG A 200 -16.85 9.13 7.68
C ARG A 200 -16.49 10.32 8.56
N ARG A 201 -15.52 10.15 9.47
CA ARG A 201 -15.10 11.19 10.41
C ARG A 201 -14.35 12.31 9.68
N ASP A 202 -14.41 13.51 10.24
CA ASP A 202 -13.62 14.67 9.80
C ASP A 202 -13.93 15.18 8.38
N VAL A 203 -14.84 14.56 7.62
CA VAL A 203 -15.25 15.02 6.28
C VAL A 203 -15.70 16.49 6.29
N ALA A 204 -16.45 16.90 7.31
CA ALA A 204 -16.89 18.28 7.47
C ALA A 204 -15.73 19.28 7.71
N ARG A 205 -14.55 18.80 8.14
CA ARG A 205 -13.34 19.61 8.39
C ARG A 205 -12.48 19.80 7.14
N LEU A 206 -12.78 19.10 6.04
CA LEU A 206 -12.04 19.20 4.77
C LEU A 206 -12.31 20.48 3.98
N ALA A 207 -13.29 21.29 4.41
CA ALA A 207 -13.59 22.55 3.76
C ALA A 207 -12.36 23.45 3.76
N LEU A 208 -11.85 23.79 2.57
CA LEU A 208 -10.70 24.70 2.43
C LEU A 208 -11.10 26.10 2.88
N PRO A 209 -10.50 26.62 3.97
CA PRO A 209 -10.79 27.97 4.41
C PRO A 209 -10.12 28.97 3.46
N ILE A 210 -10.60 30.21 3.47
CA ILE A 210 -9.88 31.32 2.83
C ILE A 210 -8.71 31.67 3.74
N PHE A 211 -7.49 31.52 3.23
CA PHE A 211 -6.28 31.87 3.95
C PHE A 211 -5.99 33.36 3.80
N GLU A 212 -5.90 34.07 4.91
CA GLU A 212 -5.56 35.51 4.93
C GLU A 212 -4.08 35.75 4.56
N ASN A 213 -3.22 34.77 4.87
CA ASN A 213 -1.78 34.80 4.59
C ASN A 213 -1.19 33.39 4.73
N VAL A 214 0.09 33.26 4.37
CA VAL A 214 0.85 31.99 4.46
C VAL A 214 0.86 31.41 5.89
N GLY A 215 0.92 32.25 6.92
CA GLY A 215 0.90 31.78 8.31
C GLY A 215 -0.44 31.15 8.72
N HIS A 216 -1.56 31.58 8.13
CA HIS A 216 -2.85 30.92 8.34
C HIS A 216 -2.89 29.56 7.63
N PHE A 217 -2.37 29.48 6.41
CA PHE A 217 -2.21 28.21 5.70
C PHE A 217 -1.33 27.23 6.49
N ASP A 218 -0.20 27.69 7.01
CA ASP A 218 0.72 26.87 7.81
C ASP A 218 0.07 26.33 9.09
N ARG A 219 -0.72 27.15 9.79
CA ARG A 219 -1.46 26.70 10.98
C ARG A 219 -2.51 25.65 10.64
N TRP A 220 -3.31 25.88 9.59
CA TRP A 220 -4.32 24.90 9.17
C TRP A 220 -3.68 23.57 8.73
N ARG A 221 -2.50 23.63 8.08
CA ARG A 221 -1.71 22.43 7.79
C ARG A 221 -1.18 21.73 9.05
N ALA A 222 -0.72 22.51 10.04
CA ALA A 222 -0.26 21.98 11.33
C ALA A 222 -1.38 21.30 12.13
N GLU A 223 -2.62 21.75 11.96
CA GLU A 223 -3.83 21.17 12.55
C GLU A 223 -4.40 20.00 11.71
N ASP A 224 -3.52 19.17 11.15
CA ASP A 224 -3.83 17.94 10.38
C ASP A 224 -4.70 18.07 9.11
N MET A 225 -4.78 19.28 8.55
CA MET A 225 -5.55 19.62 7.34
C MET A 225 -6.98 19.08 7.35
N GLY A 226 -7.67 19.27 8.47
CA GLY A 226 -9.03 18.80 8.62
C GLY A 226 -9.16 17.28 8.80
N GLY A 227 -8.19 16.65 9.47
CA GLY A 227 -8.24 15.23 9.83
C GLY A 227 -7.88 14.26 8.70
N PHE A 228 -7.34 14.75 7.58
CA PHE A 228 -6.90 13.91 6.47
C PHE A 228 -5.54 13.26 6.73
N PHE A 229 -4.63 13.96 7.39
CA PHE A 229 -3.28 13.49 7.69
C PHE A 229 -3.12 13.03 9.14
N ILE A 230 -2.29 12.00 9.37
CA ILE A 230 -1.83 11.64 10.72
C ILE A 230 -0.35 12.02 10.85
N PRO A 231 -0.01 13.03 11.68
CA PRO A 231 1.38 13.35 12.00
C PRO A 231 2.09 12.16 12.64
N LEU A 232 3.29 11.85 12.18
CA LEU A 232 4.14 10.79 12.70
C LEU A 232 5.34 11.40 13.42
N PRO A 233 5.85 10.79 14.50
CA PRO A 233 7.12 11.18 15.11
C PRO A 233 8.31 10.89 14.17
N PRO A 234 9.33 11.77 14.11
CA PRO A 234 9.35 13.15 14.64
C PRO A 234 8.36 14.03 13.87
N HIS A 235 7.70 14.99 14.56
CA HIS A 235 6.51 15.78 14.14
C HIS A 235 6.62 16.66 12.86
N HIS A 236 7.46 16.26 11.89
CA HIS A 236 7.66 16.92 10.61
C HIS A 236 7.22 16.05 9.42
N LYS A 237 6.68 14.85 9.68
CA LYS A 237 6.09 13.96 8.66
C LYS A 237 4.67 13.55 9.00
N ALA A 238 3.90 13.18 7.99
CA ALA A 238 2.58 12.58 8.16
C ALA A 238 2.24 11.70 6.96
N LYS A 239 1.18 10.91 7.13
CA LYS A 239 0.65 10.03 6.08
C LYS A 239 -0.84 10.31 5.85
N PRO A 240 -1.35 10.11 4.62
CA PRO A 240 -2.76 10.29 4.30
C PRO A 240 -3.55 9.13 4.91
N ASP A 241 -3.99 9.30 6.15
CA ASP A 241 -4.61 8.27 7.01
C ASP A 241 -5.67 7.45 6.28
N LYS A 242 -6.55 8.16 5.57
CA LYS A 242 -7.71 7.56 4.91
C LYS A 242 -7.34 6.67 3.72
N PHE A 243 -6.20 6.93 3.09
CA PHE A 243 -5.78 6.30 1.84
C PHE A 243 -4.63 5.33 1.99
N HIS A 244 -3.92 5.37 3.13
CA HIS A 244 -2.77 4.52 3.34
C HIS A 244 -3.14 3.03 3.24
N ALA A 245 -2.35 2.26 2.49
CA ALA A 245 -2.47 0.82 2.31
C ALA A 245 -3.86 0.33 1.85
N LEU A 246 -4.49 1.02 0.91
CA LEU A 246 -5.75 0.57 0.31
C LEU A 246 -5.53 -0.62 -0.64
N THR A 247 -6.40 -1.62 -0.54
CA THR A 247 -6.57 -2.67 -1.56
C THR A 247 -7.85 -2.46 -2.36
N PRO A 248 -8.01 -3.10 -3.54
CA PRO A 248 -9.22 -2.96 -4.33
C PRO A 248 -10.51 -3.24 -3.56
N GLU A 249 -10.53 -4.29 -2.74
CA GLU A 249 -11.72 -4.71 -1.98
C GLU A 249 -12.08 -3.70 -0.88
N VAL A 250 -11.08 -3.21 -0.16
CA VAL A 250 -11.28 -2.18 0.88
C VAL A 250 -11.78 -0.88 0.23
N GLY A 251 -11.18 -0.48 -0.90
CA GLY A 251 -11.63 0.69 -1.64
C GLY A 251 -13.07 0.56 -2.14
N VAL A 252 -13.40 -0.55 -2.80
CA VAL A 252 -14.78 -0.81 -3.28
C VAL A 252 -15.78 -0.84 -2.13
N PHE A 253 -15.42 -1.43 -0.98
CA PHE A 253 -16.25 -1.40 0.22
C PHE A 253 -16.51 0.03 0.70
N LEU A 254 -15.46 0.83 0.90
CA LEU A 254 -15.58 2.21 1.37
C LEU A 254 -16.35 3.09 0.38
N ALA A 255 -16.10 2.97 -0.92
CA ALA A 255 -16.80 3.72 -1.96
C ALA A 255 -18.30 3.42 -2.01
N ARG A 256 -18.70 2.16 -1.78
CA ARG A 256 -20.11 1.78 -1.71
C ARG A 256 -20.79 2.24 -0.43
N GLN A 257 -20.08 2.23 0.69
CA GLN A 257 -20.67 2.49 2.00
C GLN A 257 -20.62 3.96 2.43
N ALA A 258 -19.71 4.77 1.87
CA ALA A 258 -19.55 6.18 2.19
C ALA A 258 -19.20 7.03 0.95
N PRO A 259 -20.07 7.04 -0.09
CA PRO A 259 -19.78 7.75 -1.34
C PRO A 259 -19.59 9.26 -1.14
N GLU A 260 -20.31 9.89 -0.21
CA GLU A 260 -20.17 11.32 0.10
C GLU A 260 -18.79 11.62 0.71
N SER A 261 -18.32 10.75 1.61
CA SER A 261 -16.98 10.88 2.21
C SER A 261 -15.89 10.67 1.17
N VAL A 262 -16.05 9.69 0.28
CA VAL A 262 -15.12 9.46 -0.83
C VAL A 262 -15.00 10.71 -1.71
N ASN A 263 -16.14 11.26 -2.16
CA ASN A 263 -16.14 12.44 -3.01
C ASN A 263 -15.45 13.63 -2.32
N ALA A 264 -15.72 13.85 -1.03
CA ALA A 264 -15.11 14.94 -0.28
C ALA A 264 -13.59 14.79 -0.17
N TYR A 265 -13.06 13.59 0.13
CA TYR A 265 -11.61 13.39 0.18
C TYR A 265 -10.93 13.50 -1.19
N LEU A 266 -11.56 12.98 -2.25
CA LEU A 266 -10.99 13.07 -3.59
C LEU A 266 -10.99 14.52 -4.10
N GLU A 267 -12.08 15.27 -3.87
CA GLU A 267 -12.13 16.70 -4.18
C GLU A 267 -11.06 17.47 -3.39
N PHE A 268 -10.89 17.15 -2.11
CA PHE A 268 -9.85 17.74 -1.28
C PHE A 268 -8.45 17.51 -1.89
N VAL A 269 -8.11 16.28 -2.28
CA VAL A 269 -6.82 15.98 -2.94
C VAL A 269 -6.66 16.77 -4.24
N GLU A 270 -7.69 16.79 -5.10
CA GLU A 270 -7.64 17.50 -6.39
C GLU A 270 -7.40 19.00 -6.23
N ARG A 271 -7.92 19.59 -5.15
CA ARG A 271 -7.81 21.03 -4.90
C ARG A 271 -6.54 21.42 -4.16
N THR A 272 -5.95 20.52 -3.37
CA THR A 272 -4.86 20.86 -2.44
C THR A 272 -3.51 20.23 -2.79
N LEU A 273 -3.50 19.13 -3.54
CA LEU A 273 -2.30 18.33 -3.79
C LEU A 273 -2.08 18.11 -5.30
N PRO A 274 -2.04 19.15 -6.15
CA PRO A 274 -2.19 19.00 -7.60
C PRO A 274 -1.10 18.16 -8.29
N GLY A 275 0.07 18.00 -7.67
CA GLY A 275 1.21 17.26 -8.20
C GLY A 275 1.52 15.95 -7.46
N TRP A 276 0.67 15.47 -6.55
CA TRP A 276 0.88 14.27 -5.71
C TRP A 276 1.47 13.02 -6.40
N TYR A 277 1.33 12.93 -7.72
CA TYR A 277 1.80 11.84 -8.57
C TYR A 277 3.25 11.99 -9.08
N LEU A 278 3.85 13.18 -8.99
CA LEU A 278 5.17 13.52 -9.50
C LEU A 278 6.27 13.05 -8.54
N VAL A 279 7.27 12.36 -9.09
CA VAL A 279 8.45 11.93 -8.34
C VAL A 279 9.42 13.10 -8.17
N GLY A 280 9.83 13.36 -6.92
CA GLY A 280 10.76 14.46 -6.64
C GLY A 280 10.14 15.85 -6.68
N GLU A 281 8.81 15.97 -6.67
CA GLU A 281 8.14 17.27 -6.59
C GLU A 281 8.42 17.97 -5.25
N GLU A 282 8.35 19.30 -5.26
CA GLU A 282 8.28 20.09 -4.04
C GLU A 282 7.16 19.53 -3.14
N ARG A 283 7.49 19.30 -1.86
CA ARG A 283 6.57 18.77 -0.86
C ARG A 283 5.23 19.51 -0.91
N GLN A 284 4.14 18.75 -0.93
CA GLN A 284 2.79 19.32 -0.91
C GLN A 284 2.21 19.37 0.50
N PHE A 285 2.73 18.51 1.38
CA PHE A 285 2.21 18.36 2.73
C PHE A 285 3.27 18.45 3.83
N HIS A 286 4.44 17.82 3.65
CA HIS A 286 5.43 17.72 4.73
C HIS A 286 5.87 19.11 5.24
N PHE A 287 6.12 19.23 6.57
CA PHE A 287 6.39 20.51 7.22
C PHE A 287 7.80 21.06 6.93
N GLY A 288 7.99 22.37 7.10
CA GLY A 288 9.32 22.96 7.32
C GLY A 288 10.31 22.79 6.17
N GLU A 289 11.55 22.44 6.49
CA GLU A 289 12.71 22.31 5.58
C GLU A 289 12.78 20.96 4.85
N ASN A 290 11.64 20.26 4.71
CA ASN A 290 11.61 19.08 3.86
C ASN A 290 11.66 19.49 2.38
N PHE A 291 12.02 18.62 1.43
CA PHE A 291 12.03 19.01 0.01
C PHE A 291 11.19 18.12 -0.90
N VAL A 292 10.68 17.00 -0.41
CA VAL A 292 9.84 16.07 -1.19
C VAL A 292 8.90 15.28 -0.29
N ASP A 293 7.76 14.83 -0.83
CA ASP A 293 6.91 13.84 -0.17
C ASP A 293 7.44 12.41 -0.39
N TYR A 294 7.28 11.52 0.59
CA TYR A 294 7.78 10.14 0.49
C TYR A 294 7.09 9.31 -0.61
N PRO A 295 7.74 8.26 -1.16
CA PRO A 295 7.19 7.44 -2.24
C PRO A 295 5.79 6.83 -1.97
N ASP A 296 5.51 6.44 -0.72
CA ASP A 296 4.24 5.84 -0.32
C ASP A 296 3.06 6.83 -0.31
N PHE A 297 3.33 8.12 -0.19
CA PHE A 297 2.31 9.18 -0.31
C PHE A 297 1.65 9.12 -1.69
N SER A 298 2.49 9.10 -2.74
CA SER A 298 2.03 9.03 -4.11
C SER A 298 1.31 7.72 -4.42
N LEU A 299 1.77 6.59 -3.87
CA LEU A 299 1.06 5.31 -4.01
C LEU A 299 -0.32 5.34 -3.33
N SER A 300 -0.41 5.88 -2.12
CA SER A 300 -1.66 5.92 -1.34
C SER A 300 -2.75 6.68 -2.09
N ILE A 301 -2.42 7.86 -2.64
CA ILE A 301 -3.37 8.65 -3.43
C ILE A 301 -3.70 7.96 -4.76
N PHE A 302 -2.71 7.32 -5.41
CA PHE A 302 -2.96 6.55 -6.63
C PHE A 302 -3.97 5.41 -6.39
N GLN A 303 -3.81 4.66 -5.30
CA GLN A 303 -4.74 3.59 -4.90
C GLN A 303 -6.14 4.16 -4.60
N ALA A 304 -6.23 5.31 -3.93
CA ALA A 304 -7.51 5.98 -3.69
C ALA A 304 -8.21 6.39 -5.00
N GLN A 305 -7.47 7.00 -5.94
CA GLN A 305 -8.02 7.36 -7.26
C GLN A 305 -8.51 6.13 -8.03
N ALA A 306 -7.77 5.02 -7.96
CA ALA A 306 -8.14 3.77 -8.64
C ALA A 306 -9.35 3.07 -8.00
N PHE A 307 -9.33 2.89 -6.68
CA PHE A 307 -10.26 1.99 -5.98
C PHE A 307 -11.45 2.71 -5.36
N LEU A 308 -11.32 3.99 -5.01
CA LEU A 308 -12.42 4.81 -4.50
C LEU A 308 -13.04 5.64 -5.61
N GLY A 309 -12.20 6.37 -6.36
CA GLY A 309 -12.65 7.32 -7.39
C GLY A 309 -13.15 6.67 -8.67
N GLY A 310 -12.88 5.37 -8.86
CA GLY A 310 -13.27 4.65 -10.07
C GLY A 310 -12.69 5.29 -11.33
N ARG A 311 -11.49 5.85 -11.26
CA ARG A 311 -10.83 6.52 -12.39
C ARG A 311 -10.55 5.55 -13.53
N SER A 312 -10.62 6.03 -14.77
CA SER A 312 -10.29 5.23 -15.94
C SER A 312 -8.80 4.95 -16.02
N VAL A 313 -8.43 3.90 -16.75
CA VAL A 313 -7.02 3.58 -17.05
C VAL A 313 -6.33 4.75 -17.73
N CYS A 314 -7.02 5.48 -18.61
CA CYS A 314 -6.46 6.65 -19.30
C CYS A 314 -6.16 7.80 -18.34
N GLU A 315 -6.98 8.01 -17.31
CA GLU A 315 -6.72 8.99 -16.24
C GLU A 315 -5.56 8.50 -15.35
N LEU A 316 -5.64 7.28 -14.83
CA LEU A 316 -4.61 6.71 -13.94
C LEU A 316 -3.23 6.67 -14.61
N ALA A 317 -3.15 6.32 -15.89
CA ALA A 317 -1.90 6.27 -16.64
C ALA A 317 -1.17 7.62 -16.71
N ARG A 318 -1.88 8.75 -16.55
CA ARG A 318 -1.27 10.10 -16.50
C ARG A 318 -0.58 10.38 -15.17
N TRP A 319 -0.94 9.64 -14.13
CA TRP A 319 -0.37 9.75 -12.78
C TRP A 319 0.63 8.63 -12.47
N VAL A 320 0.99 7.84 -13.47
CA VAL A 320 2.16 6.95 -13.41
C VAL A 320 3.36 7.70 -13.98
N ASP A 321 4.12 8.34 -13.09
CA ASP A 321 5.32 9.10 -13.45
C ASP A 321 6.54 8.18 -13.71
N ILE A 322 7.74 8.52 -13.24
CA ILE A 322 8.95 7.67 -13.30
C ILE A 322 9.12 6.88 -12.00
N PRO A 323 9.92 5.80 -11.97
CA PRO A 323 10.25 5.12 -10.71
C PRO A 323 11.25 5.95 -9.89
N TRP A 324 11.07 5.96 -8.57
CA TRP A 324 11.99 6.59 -7.62
C TRP A 324 13.38 5.94 -7.64
N CYS A 325 13.41 4.62 -7.79
CA CYS A 325 14.61 3.83 -7.60
C CYS A 325 14.63 2.59 -8.50
N VAL A 326 15.73 1.85 -8.48
CA VAL A 326 15.79 0.51 -9.07
C VAL A 326 14.89 -0.45 -8.28
N GLY A 327 14.11 -1.27 -8.99
CA GLY A 327 13.20 -2.23 -8.37
C GLY A 327 12.09 -1.58 -7.54
N ASP A 328 11.63 -0.39 -7.92
CA ASP A 328 10.61 0.36 -7.19
C ASP A 328 9.27 -0.43 -7.11
N ALA A 329 8.97 -0.97 -5.93
CA ALA A 329 7.78 -1.77 -5.68
C ALA A 329 6.49 -0.97 -5.87
N TYR A 330 6.51 0.33 -5.56
CA TYR A 330 5.33 1.19 -5.66
C TYR A 330 5.05 1.58 -7.11
N PHE A 331 6.09 1.84 -7.90
CA PHE A 331 5.95 2.03 -9.34
C PHE A 331 5.37 0.79 -10.03
N VAL A 332 5.89 -0.40 -9.70
CA VAL A 332 5.37 -1.69 -10.19
C VAL A 332 3.90 -1.88 -9.78
N GLN A 333 3.53 -1.59 -8.53
CA GLN A 333 2.14 -1.65 -8.08
C GLN A 333 1.23 -0.70 -8.88
N LYS A 334 1.62 0.55 -9.11
CA LYS A 334 0.83 1.49 -9.92
C LYS A 334 0.58 0.96 -11.34
N LEU A 335 1.59 0.35 -11.96
CA LEU A 335 1.46 -0.28 -13.27
C LEU A 335 0.52 -1.48 -13.25
N ALA A 336 0.64 -2.36 -12.25
CA ALA A 336 -0.26 -3.51 -12.07
C ALA A 336 -1.71 -3.06 -11.85
N ILE A 337 -1.94 -2.03 -11.03
CA ILE A 337 -3.26 -1.44 -10.79
C ILE A 337 -3.87 -0.91 -12.09
N CYS A 338 -3.12 -0.15 -12.89
CA CYS A 338 -3.57 0.32 -14.21
C CYS A 338 -4.04 -0.84 -15.11
N LEU A 339 -3.28 -1.93 -15.14
CA LEU A 339 -3.60 -3.10 -15.98
C LEU A 339 -4.81 -3.87 -15.44
N HIS A 340 -4.92 -4.02 -14.12
CA HIS A 340 -6.06 -4.65 -13.47
C HIS A 340 -7.37 -3.90 -13.78
N VAL A 341 -7.39 -2.56 -13.61
CA VAL A 341 -8.55 -1.72 -13.94
C VAL A 341 -8.93 -1.83 -15.43
N ALA A 342 -7.95 -2.02 -16.31
CA ALA A 342 -8.20 -2.22 -17.75
C ALA A 342 -8.92 -3.52 -18.06
N VAL A 343 -8.65 -4.59 -17.31
CA VAL A 343 -9.27 -5.91 -17.48
C VAL A 343 -10.70 -5.90 -16.96
N CYS A 344 -10.93 -5.47 -15.71
CA CYS A 344 -12.26 -5.48 -15.10
C CYS A 344 -13.29 -4.68 -15.90
N ARG A 345 -12.88 -3.57 -16.54
CA ARG A 345 -13.80 -2.77 -17.38
C ARG A 345 -14.20 -3.45 -18.68
N LYS A 346 -13.32 -4.24 -19.29
CA LYS A 346 -13.63 -5.02 -20.51
C LYS A 346 -14.67 -6.11 -20.24
N GLU A 347 -14.72 -6.62 -19.01
CA GLU A 347 -15.69 -7.63 -18.61
C GLU A 347 -17.07 -7.01 -18.37
N THR A 348 -17.14 -5.82 -17.75
CA THR A 348 -18.42 -5.09 -17.60
C THR A 348 -19.03 -4.66 -18.93
N THR A 349 -18.23 -4.20 -19.91
CA THR A 349 -18.78 -3.77 -21.22
C THR A 349 -19.24 -4.94 -22.09
N ARG A 350 -18.72 -6.16 -21.88
CA ARG A 350 -19.19 -7.37 -22.57
C ARG A 350 -20.55 -7.86 -22.06
N HIS A 351 -20.89 -7.58 -20.80
CA HIS A 351 -22.19 -7.95 -20.23
C HIS A 351 -23.30 -6.93 -20.50
N GLU A 352 -22.96 -5.74 -20.99
CA GLU A 352 -23.91 -4.69 -21.35
C GLU A 352 -24.20 -4.59 -22.86
N ASP A 353 -23.68 -5.49 -23.71
CA ASP A 353 -24.08 -5.54 -25.13
C ASP A 353 -25.31 -6.47 -25.30
N PRO A 354 -26.52 -5.91 -25.53
CA PRO A 354 -27.74 -6.70 -25.73
C PRO A 354 -27.75 -7.45 -27.08
N ARG A 355 -26.68 -7.35 -27.88
CA ARG A 355 -26.48 -8.11 -29.12
C ARG A 355 -25.59 -9.35 -28.95
N SER A 356 -25.21 -9.71 -27.72
CA SER A 356 -24.37 -10.89 -27.42
C SER A 356 -25.16 -12.15 -27.03
N LYS A 357 -26.46 -12.22 -27.32
CA LYS A 357 -27.27 -13.45 -27.21
C LYS A 357 -27.81 -13.88 -28.56
#